data_AF-A0A1I7Y657-F1
#
_entry.id   AF-A0A1I7Y657-F1
#
_cell.length_a   1.000
_cell.length_b   1.000
_cell.length_c   1.000
_cell.angle_alpha   90.00
_cell.angle_beta   90.00
_cell.angle_gamma   90.00
#
_symmetry.space_group_name_H-M   'P 1'
#
loop_
_entity.id
_entity.type
_entity.pdbx_description
1 polymer ?
#
loop_
_entity_poly.entity_id
_entity_poly.type
_entity_poly.pdbx_seq_one_letter_code
_entity_poly.pdbx_strand_id
1 'polypeptide(L)'
;MIQVDLNTEYGIERTDYGELQTDGSFTGVIGLLQQEKIDVFALAMRITPSRLNAVAFSYPILINTQVYIAAASKGVDFRYFIFSVLSPNVWLVIMGAIVFLIAIQTVISIFEDACRKSLFHRTTRAFMVRSGWSRVLYPIETQYGYIQLLYIFIKAN
;
A
#
# COMPACT_ATOMS: atom_id res chain seq x y z
N MET A 1 -45.40 -26.95 40.20
CA MET A 1 -44.55 -27.20 39.02
C MET A 1 -43.27 -27.83 39.53
N ILE A 2 -43.00 -29.08 39.17
CA ILE A 2 -41.76 -29.79 39.54
C ILE A 2 -40.72 -29.45 38.49
N GLN A 3 -39.54 -29.02 38.92
CA GLN A 3 -38.42 -28.77 38.01
C GLN A 3 -37.67 -30.06 37.77
N VAL A 4 -37.57 -30.47 36.50
CA VAL A 4 -36.87 -31.68 36.07
C VAL A 4 -35.61 -31.28 35.30
N ASP A 5 -34.49 -31.97 35.56
CA ASP A 5 -33.27 -31.83 34.77
C ASP A 5 -33.30 -32.79 33.57
N LEU A 6 -33.43 -32.22 32.37
CA LEU A 6 -33.59 -32.96 31.12
C LEU A 6 -32.40 -33.84 30.77
N ASN A 7 -31.18 -33.44 31.18
CA ASN A 7 -29.98 -34.24 30.93
C ASN A 7 -30.00 -35.51 31.79
N THR A 8 -30.30 -35.36 33.07
CA THR A 8 -30.31 -36.48 34.02
C THR A 8 -31.45 -37.48 33.72
N GLU A 9 -32.62 -36.99 33.33
CA GLU A 9 -33.80 -37.85 33.14
C GLU A 9 -33.95 -38.41 31.73
N TYR A 10 -33.66 -37.61 30.70
CA TYR A 10 -33.90 -37.97 29.30
C TYR A 10 -32.61 -38.07 28.47
N GLY A 11 -31.43 -37.79 29.06
CA GLY A 11 -30.16 -37.82 28.34
C GLY A 11 -30.00 -36.73 27.29
N ILE A 12 -30.82 -35.67 27.34
CA ILE A 12 -30.79 -34.58 26.35
C ILE A 12 -29.76 -33.53 26.76
N GLU A 13 -28.82 -33.23 25.86
CA GLU A 13 -27.87 -32.15 26.08
C GLU A 13 -28.57 -30.79 26.22
N ARG A 14 -28.06 -29.91 27.08
CA ARG A 14 -28.68 -28.59 27.35
C ARG A 14 -28.80 -27.70 26.11
N THR A 15 -28.04 -27.99 25.06
CA THR A 15 -28.00 -27.25 23.80
C THR A 15 -28.93 -27.83 22.74
N ASP A 16 -29.50 -29.02 22.94
CA ASP A 16 -30.38 -29.65 21.97
C ASP A 16 -31.84 -29.21 22.14
N TYR A 17 -32.19 -28.12 21.46
CA TYR A 17 -33.56 -27.62 21.42
C TYR A 17 -34.47 -28.43 20.48
N GLY A 18 -33.94 -29.33 19.68
CA GLY A 18 -34.68 -30.09 18.69
C GLY A 18 -34.60 -29.55 17.27
N GLU A 19 -34.36 -30.48 16.35
CA GLU A 19 -34.37 -30.29 14.91
C GLU A 19 -35.59 -30.95 14.30
N LEU A 20 -36.09 -30.36 13.20
CA LEU A 20 -37.21 -30.91 12.46
C LEU A 20 -36.73 -32.12 11.64
N GLN A 21 -37.35 -33.27 11.87
CA GLN A 21 -37.10 -34.48 11.11
C GLN A 21 -37.99 -34.56 9.87
N THR A 22 -37.68 -35.47 8.96
CA THR A 22 -38.40 -35.67 7.69
C THR A 22 -39.83 -36.15 7.87
N ASP A 23 -40.15 -36.77 9.01
CA ASP A 23 -41.47 -37.24 9.39
C ASP A 23 -42.36 -36.12 9.99
N GLY A 24 -41.83 -34.91 10.16
CA GLY A 24 -42.51 -33.79 10.79
C GLY A 24 -42.42 -33.77 12.32
N SER A 25 -41.74 -34.76 12.93
CA SER A 25 -41.46 -34.76 14.37
C SER A 25 -40.22 -33.92 14.70
N PHE A 26 -40.10 -33.49 15.96
CA PHE A 26 -38.91 -32.82 16.45
C PHE A 26 -38.08 -33.73 17.35
N THR A 27 -36.75 -33.60 17.28
CA THR A 27 -35.84 -34.16 18.29
C THR A 27 -35.77 -33.25 19.53
N GLY A 28 -34.92 -33.59 20.50
CA GLY A 28 -34.57 -32.71 21.62
C GLY A 28 -35.76 -32.31 22.48
N VAL A 29 -35.67 -31.11 23.06
CA VAL A 29 -36.68 -30.57 23.97
C VAL A 29 -38.07 -30.43 23.32
N ILE A 30 -38.14 -30.00 22.06
CA ILE A 30 -39.42 -29.84 21.37
C ILE A 30 -40.08 -31.20 21.14
N GLY A 31 -39.30 -32.25 20.86
CA GLY A 31 -39.81 -33.61 20.80
C GLY A 31 -40.41 -34.07 22.12
N LEU A 32 -39.79 -33.74 23.26
CA LEU A 32 -40.35 -34.06 24.58
C LEU A 32 -41.65 -33.32 24.87
N LEU A 33 -41.77 -32.05 24.44
CA LEU A 33 -43.02 -31.28 24.53
C LEU A 33 -44.12 -31.92 23.67
N GLN A 34 -43.80 -32.35 22.45
CA GLN A 34 -44.75 -33.04 21.56
C GLN A 34 -45.19 -34.40 22.11
N GLN A 35 -44.31 -35.08 22.85
CA GLN A 35 -44.59 -36.37 23.50
C GLN A 35 -45.25 -36.22 24.88
N GLU A 36 -45.59 -35.00 25.31
CA GLU A 36 -46.18 -34.70 26.62
C GLU A 36 -45.35 -35.22 27.81
N LYS A 37 -44.03 -35.36 27.64
CA LYS A 37 -43.11 -35.76 28.72
C LYS A 37 -42.72 -34.60 29.63
N ILE A 38 -42.84 -33.38 29.11
CA ILE A 38 -42.62 -32.13 29.84
C ILE A 38 -43.74 -31.15 29.50
N ASP A 39 -44.21 -30.40 30.50
CA ASP A 39 -45.31 -29.45 30.31
C ASP A 39 -44.83 -28.09 29.81
N VAL A 40 -43.69 -27.62 30.34
CA VAL A 40 -43.17 -26.27 30.11
C VAL A 40 -41.65 -26.31 29.99
N PHE A 41 -41.13 -25.56 29.03
CA PHE A 41 -39.70 -25.30 28.87
C PHE A 41 -39.42 -23.80 28.97
N ALA A 42 -38.51 -23.41 29.86
CA ALA A 42 -38.29 -22.01 30.24
C ALA A 42 -36.90 -21.46 29.88
N LEU A 43 -36.09 -22.18 29.11
CA LEU A 43 -34.80 -21.66 28.65
C LEU A 43 -34.95 -20.81 27.40
N ALA A 44 -33.98 -19.92 27.17
CA ALA A 44 -33.94 -19.07 25.99
C ALA A 44 -33.87 -19.94 24.72
N MET A 45 -34.94 -19.91 23.93
CA MET A 45 -35.04 -20.60 22.64
C MET A 45 -35.37 -19.58 21.56
N ARG A 46 -34.79 -19.78 20.37
CA ARG A 46 -35.17 -19.02 19.18
C ARG A 46 -36.54 -19.46 18.67
N ILE A 47 -37.45 -18.49 18.55
CA ILE A 47 -38.74 -18.67 17.87
C ILE A 47 -38.48 -18.70 16.37
N THR A 48 -38.85 -19.81 15.71
CA THR A 48 -38.74 -19.99 14.26
C THR A 48 -40.06 -20.51 13.71
N PRO A 49 -40.43 -20.23 12.45
CA PRO A 49 -41.72 -20.67 11.89
C PRO A 49 -41.98 -22.17 12.02
N SER A 50 -40.98 -23.01 11.80
CA SER A 50 -41.09 -24.47 11.95
C SER A 50 -41.45 -24.90 13.38
N ARG A 51 -40.82 -24.28 14.37
CA ARG A 51 -41.06 -24.55 15.80
C ARG A 51 -42.38 -23.96 16.30
N LEU A 52 -42.80 -22.82 15.74
CA LEU A 52 -44.07 -22.18 16.07
C LEU A 52 -45.28 -23.03 15.68
N ASN A 53 -45.12 -23.90 14.67
CA ASN A 53 -46.13 -24.88 14.27
C ASN A 53 -46.15 -26.12 15.19
N ALA A 54 -45.08 -26.37 15.96
CA ALA A 54 -44.94 -27.55 16.79
C ALA A 54 -45.31 -27.31 18.25
N VAL A 55 -45.02 -26.11 18.79
CA VAL A 55 -45.25 -25.76 20.20
C VAL A 55 -45.71 -24.31 20.33
N ALA A 56 -46.48 -24.04 21.38
CA ALA A 56 -46.90 -22.68 21.73
C ALA A 56 -45.76 -21.94 22.45
N PHE A 57 -45.45 -20.73 21.98
CA PHE A 57 -44.48 -19.83 22.63
C PHE A 57 -45.20 -18.74 23.42
N SER A 58 -44.65 -18.37 24.57
CA SER A 58 -45.04 -17.14 25.27
C SER A 58 -44.54 -15.90 24.52
N TYR A 59 -44.91 -14.72 25.02
CA TYR A 59 -44.37 -13.46 24.53
C TYR A 59 -42.82 -13.45 24.60
N PRO A 60 -42.10 -12.95 23.57
CA PRO A 60 -40.65 -12.95 23.55
C PRO A 60 -40.08 -12.09 24.67
N ILE A 61 -39.25 -12.70 25.52
CA ILE A 61 -38.61 -12.04 26.67
C ILE A 61 -37.32 -11.31 26.25
N LEU A 62 -36.65 -11.80 25.20
CA LEU A 62 -35.39 -11.26 24.69
C LEU A 62 -35.44 -11.15 23.16
N ILE A 63 -35.21 -9.94 22.63
CA ILE A 63 -35.08 -9.69 21.20
C ILE A 63 -33.59 -9.65 20.87
N ASN A 64 -33.07 -10.72 20.27
CA ASN A 64 -31.67 -10.81 19.86
C ASN A 64 -31.52 -10.30 18.43
N THR A 65 -30.59 -9.38 18.22
CA THR A 65 -30.14 -8.97 16.89
C THR A 65 -28.95 -9.82 16.46
N GLN A 66 -28.88 -10.14 15.16
CA GLN A 66 -27.72 -10.83 14.60
C GLN A 66 -26.57 -9.82 14.45
N VAL A 67 -25.49 -10.02 15.19
CA VAL A 67 -24.29 -9.18 15.12
C VAL A 67 -23.17 -9.98 14.46
N TYR A 68 -22.62 -9.45 13.38
CA TYR A 68 -21.44 -10.03 12.74
C TYR A 68 -20.19 -9.47 13.40
N ILE A 69 -19.38 -10.33 13.99
CA ILE A 69 -18.09 -9.97 14.58
C ILE A 69 -17.03 -10.26 13.52
N ALA A 70 -16.50 -9.19 12.91
CA ALA A 70 -15.34 -9.29 12.03
C ALA A 70 -14.05 -9.13 12.85
N ALA A 71 -12.98 -9.83 12.45
CA ALA A 71 -11.67 -9.61 13.04
C ALA A 71 -11.23 -8.15 12.85
N ALA A 72 -10.66 -7.55 13.89
CA ALA A 72 -10.06 -6.22 13.78
C ALA A 72 -8.97 -6.23 12.69
N SER A 73 -8.91 -5.18 11.85
CA SER A 73 -7.85 -5.10 10.85
C SER A 73 -6.50 -5.06 11.57
N LYS A 74 -5.58 -5.95 11.16
CA LYS A 74 -4.20 -5.85 11.62
C LYS A 74 -3.68 -4.50 11.11
N GLY A 75 -3.14 -3.68 12.02
CA GLY A 75 -2.69 -2.33 11.69
C GLY A 75 -1.83 -2.34 10.42
N VAL A 76 -2.25 -1.56 9.43
CA VAL A 76 -1.52 -1.45 8.16
C VAL A 76 -0.25 -0.65 8.43
N ASP A 77 0.91 -1.18 8.05
CA ASP A 77 2.18 -0.47 8.20
C ASP A 77 2.23 0.70 7.19
N PHE A 78 2.14 1.92 7.70
CA PHE A 78 2.13 3.15 6.89
C PHE A 78 3.51 3.54 6.36
N ARG A 79 4.60 2.85 6.72
CA ARG A 79 5.96 3.27 6.34
C ARG A 79 6.22 3.24 4.83
N TYR A 80 5.46 2.44 4.07
CA TYR A 80 5.59 2.35 2.61
C TYR A 80 4.74 3.40 1.85
N PHE A 81 4.06 4.33 2.54
CA PHE A 81 3.09 5.21 1.89
C PHE A 81 3.66 6.06 0.75
N ILE A 82 4.91 6.52 0.86
CA ILE A 82 5.55 7.39 -0.14
C ILE A 82 5.78 6.63 -1.45
N PHE A 83 6.21 5.38 -1.34
CA PHE A 83 6.49 4.52 -2.49
C PHE A 83 5.24 3.78 -3.00
N SER A 84 4.14 3.77 -2.25
CA SER A 84 2.86 3.22 -2.72
C SER A 84 2.09 4.17 -3.64
N VAL A 85 2.42 5.48 -3.64
CA VAL A 85 1.72 6.47 -4.49
C VAL A 85 2.03 6.26 -5.97
N LEU A 86 3.25 5.82 -6.29
CA LEU A 86 3.71 5.62 -7.67
C LEU A 86 4.18 4.18 -7.87
N SER A 87 3.89 3.61 -9.04
CA SER A 87 4.41 2.28 -9.40
C SER A 87 5.96 2.29 -9.44
N PRO A 88 6.63 1.21 -9.02
CA PRO A 88 8.10 1.10 -9.07
C PRO A 88 8.69 1.39 -10.45
N ASN A 89 7.96 1.04 -11.52
CA ASN A 89 8.39 1.32 -12.89
C ASN A 89 8.47 2.82 -13.18
N VAL A 90 7.54 3.61 -12.63
CA VAL A 90 7.53 5.07 -12.82
C VAL A 90 8.69 5.72 -12.06
N TRP A 91 9.00 5.22 -10.86
CA TRP A 91 10.18 5.66 -10.11
C TRP A 91 11.48 5.43 -10.89
N LEU A 92 11.62 4.28 -11.54
CA LEU A 92 12.78 4.00 -12.40
C LEU A 92 12.86 4.94 -13.60
N VAL A 93 11.72 5.25 -14.22
CA VAL A 93 11.66 6.20 -15.33
C VAL A 93 12.05 7.62 -14.88
N ILE A 94 11.59 8.07 -13.71
CA ILE A 94 11.97 9.37 -13.14
C ILE A 94 13.49 9.43 -12.89
N MET A 95 14.04 8.42 -12.23
CA MET A 95 15.49 8.34 -11.97
C MET A 95 16.28 8.30 -13.28
N GLY A 96 15.82 7.53 -14.27
CA GLY A 96 16.41 7.47 -15.61
C GLY A 96 16.37 8.81 -16.33
N ALA A 97 15.26 9.53 -16.25
CA ALA A 97 15.11 10.86 -16.86
C ALA A 97 16.09 11.88 -16.23
N ILE A 98 16.27 11.86 -14.91
CA ILE A 98 17.22 12.74 -14.21
C ILE A 98 18.65 12.47 -14.70
N VAL A 99 19.07 11.21 -14.72
CA VAL A 99 20.41 10.83 -15.20
C VAL A 99 20.61 11.20 -16.67
N PHE A 100 19.58 11.00 -17.49
CA PHE A 100 19.60 11.36 -18.90
C PHE A 100 19.75 12.87 -19.14
N LEU A 101 19.04 13.69 -18.37
CA LEU A 101 19.18 15.15 -18.44
C LEU A 101 20.58 15.60 -18.04
N ILE A 102 21.15 15.04 -16.98
CA ILE A 102 22.53 15.33 -16.55
C ILE A 102 23.51 14.94 -17.65
N ALA A 103 23.35 13.75 -18.25
CA ALA A 103 24.22 13.29 -19.34
C ALA A 103 24.18 14.26 -20.54
N ILE A 104 22.98 14.68 -20.98
CA ILE A 104 22.84 15.66 -22.08
C ILE A 104 23.54 16.97 -21.73
N GLN A 105 23.33 17.50 -20.53
CA GLN A 105 23.96 18.75 -20.09
C GLN A 105 25.48 18.65 -20.12
N THR A 106 26.05 17.52 -19.67
CA THR A 106 27.50 17.29 -19.72
C THR A 106 28.05 17.17 -21.15
N VAL A 107 27.29 16.60 -22.08
CA VAL A 107 27.71 16.52 -23.49
C VAL A 107 27.73 17.89 -24.13
N ILE A 108 26.70 18.71 -23.87
CA ILE A 108 26.62 20.09 -24.37
C ILE A 108 27.79 20.91 -23.86
N SER A 109 28.09 20.85 -22.55
CA SER A 109 29.20 21.62 -21.98
C SER A 109 30.56 21.22 -22.57
N ILE A 110 30.81 19.92 -22.79
CA ILE A 110 32.03 19.44 -23.45
C ILE A 110 32.14 19.97 -24.87
N PHE A 111 31.03 19.99 -25.62
CA PHE A 111 31.02 20.50 -27.00
C PHE A 111 31.27 22.01 -27.04
N GLU A 112 30.65 22.78 -26.13
CA GLU A 112 30.90 24.22 -26.01
C GLU A 112 32.36 24.51 -25.69
N ASP A 113 32.97 23.75 -24.78
CA ASP A 113 34.39 23.90 -24.43
C ASP A 113 35.32 23.56 -25.61
N ALA A 114 35.03 22.49 -26.35
CA ALA A 114 35.78 22.12 -27.54
C ALA A 114 35.67 23.19 -28.64
N CYS A 115 34.46 23.71 -28.87
CA CYS A 115 34.20 24.77 -29.83
C CYS A 115 34.93 26.07 -29.45
N ARG A 116 34.83 26.49 -28.19
CA ARG A 116 35.50 27.69 -27.66
C ARG A 116 37.02 27.62 -27.83
N LYS A 117 37.65 26.48 -27.50
CA LYS A 117 39.09 26.26 -27.71
C LYS A 117 39.48 26.38 -29.19
N SER A 118 38.69 25.80 -30.09
CA SER A 118 38.96 25.83 -31.53
C SER A 118 38.88 27.25 -32.13
N LEU A 119 37.88 28.03 -31.70
CA LEU A 119 37.67 29.40 -32.17
C LEU A 119 38.78 30.32 -31.67
N PHE A 120 39.16 30.20 -30.41
CA PHE A 120 40.26 30.95 -29.82
C PHE A 120 41.59 30.70 -30.56
N HIS A 121 41.90 29.44 -30.93
CA HIS A 121 43.06 29.11 -31.74
C HIS A 121 43.03 29.69 -33.17
N ARG A 122 41.86 29.91 -33.75
CA ARG A 122 41.72 30.55 -35.07
C ARG A 122 41.89 32.07 -34.98
N THR A 123 41.22 32.70 -34.02
CA THR A 123 41.28 34.16 -33.81
C THR A 123 42.69 34.62 -33.45
N THR A 124 43.38 33.91 -32.57
CA THR A 124 44.77 34.23 -32.20
C THR A 124 45.73 34.11 -33.39
N ARG A 125 45.60 33.07 -34.22
CA ARG A 125 46.39 32.91 -35.44
C ARG A 125 46.12 34.03 -36.45
N ALA A 126 44.85 34.36 -36.69
CA ALA A 126 44.47 35.44 -37.60
C ALA A 126 45.00 36.81 -37.14
N PHE A 127 44.95 37.09 -35.84
CA PHE A 127 45.47 38.32 -35.26
C PHE A 127 47.00 38.42 -35.38
N MET A 128 47.75 37.35 -35.06
CA MET A 128 49.22 37.34 -35.15
C MET A 128 49.72 37.56 -36.58
N VAL A 129 49.12 36.90 -37.59
CA VAL A 129 49.51 37.05 -39.00
C VAL A 129 49.27 38.47 -39.50
N ARG A 130 48.17 39.10 -39.09
CA ARG A 130 47.82 40.46 -39.54
C ARG A 130 48.71 41.54 -38.92
N SER A 131 49.28 41.30 -37.75
CA SER A 131 49.88 42.35 -36.93
C SER A 131 51.41 42.27 -36.80
N GLY A 132 52.05 41.14 -37.19
CA GLY A 132 53.51 40.98 -37.12
C GLY A 132 54.07 40.69 -35.72
N TRP A 133 53.25 40.21 -34.78
CA TRP A 133 53.63 39.99 -33.37
C TRP A 133 54.07 38.53 -33.14
N SER A 134 55.09 38.31 -32.32
CA SER A 134 55.59 36.98 -31.92
C SER A 134 55.13 36.61 -30.50
N ARG A 135 54.93 35.30 -30.25
CA ARG A 135 54.25 34.78 -29.05
C ARG A 135 55.22 34.48 -27.90
N VAL A 136 54.90 34.95 -26.69
CA VAL A 136 55.50 34.49 -25.42
C VAL A 136 54.37 33.98 -24.51
N LEU A 137 54.51 32.77 -23.97
CA LEU A 137 53.49 32.09 -23.15
C LEU A 137 53.91 32.08 -21.68
N TYR A 138 53.05 32.58 -20.79
CA TYR A 138 53.15 32.36 -19.35
C TYR A 138 51.89 31.67 -18.82
N PRO A 139 52.01 30.57 -18.05
CA PRO A 139 50.86 29.97 -17.38
C PRO A 139 50.51 30.79 -16.13
N ILE A 140 49.25 31.23 -16.00
CA ILE A 140 48.71 31.80 -14.76
C ILE A 140 47.62 30.85 -14.27
N GLU A 141 47.81 30.33 -13.06
CA GLU A 141 46.89 29.43 -12.39
C GLU A 141 45.85 30.25 -11.62
N THR A 142 44.55 30.00 -11.83
CA THR A 142 43.47 30.68 -11.10
C THR A 142 42.70 29.70 -10.23
N GLN A 143 42.22 30.19 -9.07
CA GLN A 143 41.63 29.42 -7.96
C GLN A 143 40.37 28.57 -8.29
N TYR A 144 39.87 28.58 -9.52
CA TYR A 144 38.71 27.78 -9.95
C TYR A 144 39.07 26.60 -10.87
N GLY A 145 40.35 26.23 -10.97
CA GLY A 145 40.78 25.03 -11.72
C GLY A 145 40.73 25.16 -13.25
N TYR A 146 40.45 26.34 -13.78
CA TYR A 146 40.55 26.63 -15.21
C TYR A 146 41.89 27.31 -15.51
N ILE A 147 42.70 26.71 -16.38
CA ILE A 147 43.90 27.33 -16.94
C ILE A 147 43.43 28.38 -17.97
N GLN A 148 43.43 29.66 -17.59
CA GLN A 148 43.33 30.73 -18.58
C GLN A 148 44.74 31.11 -19.07
N LEU A 149 44.97 30.95 -20.36
CA LEU A 149 46.16 31.46 -21.03
C LEU A 149 46.00 32.97 -21.22
N LEU A 150 46.70 33.77 -20.41
CA LEU A 150 46.82 35.21 -20.63
C LEU A 150 47.89 35.44 -21.72
N TYR A 151 47.48 35.96 -22.88
CA TYR A 151 48.39 36.25 -23.99
C TYR A 151 48.90 37.69 -23.89
N ILE A 152 50.18 37.85 -23.58
CA ILE A 152 50.87 39.12 -23.73
C ILE A 152 51.48 39.14 -25.13
N PHE A 153 51.05 40.09 -25.97
CA PHE A 153 51.60 40.29 -27.31
C PHE A 153 52.78 41.27 -27.22
N ILE A 154 53.96 40.92 -27.76
CA ILE A 154 55.11 41.82 -27.90
C ILE A 154 55.37 42.09 -29.39
N LYS A 155 55.52 43.38 -29.75
CA LYS A 155 55.69 43.83 -31.14
C LYS A 155 57.14 43.57 -31.52
N ALA A 156 57.40 42.81 -32.57
CA ALA A 156 58.73 42.81 -33.18
C ALA A 156 58.90 44.16 -33.87
N ASN A 157 59.91 44.93 -33.47
CA ASN A 157 60.27 46.21 -34.09
C ASN A 157 60.96 45.97 -35.43
#